data_AF-A0A6M0ANF7-F1
#
_entry.id   AF-A0A6M0ANF7-F1
#
_cell.length_a   1.000
_cell.length_b   1.000
_cell.length_c   1.000
_cell.angle_alpha   90.00
_cell.angle_beta   90.00
_cell.angle_gamma   90.00
#
_symmetry.space_group_name_H-M   'P 1'
#
loop_
_entity.id
_entity.type
_entity.pdbx_description
1 polymer ?
#
loop_
_entity_poly.entity_id
_entity_poly.type
_entity_poly.pdbx_seq_one_letter_code
_entity_poly.pdbx_strand_id
1 'polypeptide(L)' 'MTEFVQQISDDWRAVNWPQVERTVFRLQQRIYRASQRGDTRMVKSLQRLLSTSWSARMLAVRRVTQENTGKKTVSV' A
#
# COMPACT_ATOMS: atom_id res chain seq x y z
N MET A 1 13.78 -9.14 -23.67
CA MET A 1 13.98 -9.25 -22.20
C MET A 1 14.25 -7.88 -21.57
N THR A 2 15.13 -7.05 -22.14
CA THR A 2 15.41 -5.68 -21.64
C THR A 2 14.26 -4.70 -21.83
N GLU A 3 13.54 -4.76 -22.96
CA GLU A 3 12.41 -3.85 -23.23
C GLU A 3 11.25 -3.99 -22.23
N PHE A 4 10.94 -5.22 -21.81
CA PHE A 4 9.84 -5.50 -20.87
C PHE A 4 10.14 -4.96 -19.46
N VAL A 5 11.40 -5.07 -19.02
CA VAL A 5 11.85 -4.51 -17.73
C VAL A 5 11.86 -2.98 -17.77
N GLN A 6 12.23 -2.40 -18.91
CA GLN A 6 12.23 -0.96 -19.12
C GLN A 6 10.81 -0.38 -19.06
N GLN A 7 9.85 -1.02 -19.74
CA GLN A 7 8.44 -0.63 -19.73
C GLN A 7 7.86 -0.57 -18.31
N ILE A 8 8.12 -1.61 -17.50
CA ILE A 8 7.69 -1.64 -16.10
C ILE A 8 8.30 -0.47 -15.34
N SER A 9 9.62 -0.26 -15.44
CA SER A 9 10.32 0.83 -14.75
C SER A 9 9.74 2.22 -15.05
N ASP A 10 9.35 2.46 -16.30
CA ASP A 10 8.75 3.73 -16.73
C ASP A 10 7.30 3.90 -16.22
N ASP A 11 6.50 2.83 -16.21
CA ASP A 11 5.17 2.82 -15.60
C ASP A 11 5.22 3.11 -14.08
N TRP A 12 6.24 2.59 -13.37
CA TRP A 12 6.45 2.85 -11.94
C TRP A 12 6.77 4.31 -11.63
N ARG A 13 7.43 5.01 -12.55
CA ARG A 13 7.73 6.45 -12.42
C ARG A 13 6.51 7.33 -12.69
N ALA A 14 5.56 6.84 -13.50
CA ALA A 14 4.33 7.55 -13.82
C ALA A 14 3.29 7.54 -12.68
N VAL A 15 3.42 6.64 -11.71
CA VAL A 15 2.51 6.55 -10.56
C VAL A 15 2.65 7.79 -9.66
N ASN A 16 1.53 8.44 -9.36
CA ASN A 16 1.47 9.54 -8.39
C ASN A 16 1.56 8.98 -6.95
N TRP A 17 2.79 8.72 -6.49
CA TRP A 17 3.08 8.17 -5.16
C TRP A 17 2.52 8.98 -4.00
N PRO A 18 2.62 10.33 -3.98
CA PRO A 18 2.01 11.13 -2.92
C PRO A 18 0.51 10.91 -2.78
N GLN A 19 -0.22 10.73 -3.89
CA GLN A 19 -1.65 10.47 -3.85
C GLN A 19 -1.99 9.09 -3.30
N VAL A 20 -1.21 8.07 -3.70
CA VAL A 20 -1.33 6.69 -3.21
C VAL A 20 -1.13 6.66 -1.68
N GLU A 21 -0.05 7.26 -1.20
CA GLU A 21 0.30 7.32 0.22
C GLU A 21 -0.76 8.08 1.03
N ARG A 22 -1.22 9.24 0.55
CA ARG A 22 -2.28 10.03 1.20
C ARG A 22 -3.58 9.23 1.34
N THR A 23 -3.95 8.47 0.32
CA THR A 23 -5.17 7.65 0.34
C THR A 23 -5.07 6.56 1.41
N VAL A 24 -3.95 5.86 1.47
CA VAL A 24 -3.68 4.83 2.48
C VAL A 24 -3.68 5.44 3.89
N PHE A 25 -2.97 6.56 4.07
CA PHE A 25 -2.86 7.24 5.36
C PHE A 25 -4.23 7.69 5.90
N ARG A 26 -5.09 8.26 5.04
CA ARG A 26 -6.46 8.64 5.43
C ARG A 26 -7.29 7.45 5.89
N LEU A 27 -7.18 6.30 5.23
CA LEU A 27 -7.88 5.08 5.66
C LEU A 27 -7.35 4.58 7.00
N GLN A 28 -6.03 4.56 7.20
CA GLN A 28 -5.41 4.20 8.48
C GLN A 28 -5.86 5.12 9.61
N GLN A 29 -5.91 6.44 9.37
CA GLN A 29 -6.39 7.41 10.37
C GLN A 29 -7.87 7.21 10.70
N ARG A 30 -8.71 6.86 9.71
CA ARG A 30 -10.12 6.52 9.95
C ARG A 30 -10.26 5.25 10.79
N ILE A 31 -9.44 4.22 10.52
CA ILE A 31 -9.39 2.99 11.32
C ILE A 31 -9.02 3.33 12.77
N TYR A 32 -7.96 4.11 12.96
CA TYR A 32 -7.52 4.55 14.29
C TYR A 32 -8.63 5.28 15.05
N ARG A 33 -9.28 6.28 14.42
CA ARG A 33 -10.39 7.03 15.04
C ARG A 33 -11.63 6.17 15.31
N ALA A 34 -11.92 5.17 14.48
CA ALA A 34 -13.02 4.24 14.71
C ALA A 34 -12.69 3.30 15.89
N SER A 35 -11.44 2.83 15.97
CA SER A 35 -10.94 2.01 17.08
C SER A 35 -11.03 2.76 18.41
N GLN A 36 -10.60 4.03 18.45
CA GLN A 36 -10.68 4.85 19.66
C GLN A 36 -12.11 5.09 20.16
N ARG A 37 -13.11 4.97 19.28
CA ARG A 37 -14.54 5.10 19.63
C ARG A 37 -15.20 3.75 19.97
N GLY A 38 -14.45 2.64 19.92
CA GLY A 38 -14.99 1.30 20.14
C GLY A 38 -15.87 0.76 19.01
N ASP A 39 -15.91 1.43 17.85
CA ASP A 39 -16.74 1.02 16.72
C ASP A 39 -16.05 -0.10 15.91
N THR A 40 -16.16 -1.32 16.46
CA THR A 40 -15.54 -2.52 15.87
C THR A 40 -16.10 -2.89 14.51
N ARG A 41 -17.38 -2.57 14.22
CA ARG A 41 -18.00 -2.81 12.91
C ARG A 41 -17.37 -1.91 11.86
N MET A 42 -17.23 -0.62 12.16
CA MET A 42 -16.61 0.34 11.26
C MET A 42 -15.12 0.06 11.06
N VAL A 43 -14.39 -0.34 12.11
CA VAL A 43 -13.00 -0.80 11.99
C VAL A 43 -12.88 -1.94 10.97
N LYS A 44 -13.69 -3.00 11.11
CA LYS A 44 -13.65 -4.14 10.18
C LYS A 44 -14.00 -3.73 8.75
N SER A 45 -14.98 -2.85 8.56
CA SER A 45 -15.34 -2.35 7.24
C SER A 45 -14.21 -1.54 6.60
N LEU A 46 -13.55 -0.67 7.37
CA LEU A 46 -12.44 0.15 6.88
C LEU A 46 -11.18 -0.68 6.61
N GLN A 47 -10.91 -1.70 7.41
CA GLN A 47 -9.82 -2.65 7.16
C GLN A 47 -10.05 -3.41 5.85
N ARG A 48 -11.27 -3.91 5.61
CA ARG A 48 -11.62 -4.56 4.33
C ARG A 48 -11.42 -3.61 3.15
N LEU A 49 -11.86 -2.36 3.28
CA LEU A 49 -11.65 -1.33 2.25
C LEU A 49 -10.16 -1.05 2.02
N LEU A 50 -9.35 -1.00 3.08
CA LEU A 50 -7.91 -0.82 2.97
C LEU A 50 -7.27 -2.01 2.24
N SER A 51 -7.60 -3.25 2.60
CA SER A 51 -7.04 -4.45 1.98
C SER A 51 -7.41 -4.59 0.50
N THR A 52 -8.59 -4.12 0.08
CA THR A 52 -9.02 -4.18 -1.33
C THR A 52 -8.61 -2.96 -2.15
N SER A 53 -8.11 -1.89 -1.53
CA SER A 53 -7.73 -0.66 -2.24
C SER A 53 -6.55 -0.85 -3.19
N TRP A 54 -6.65 -0.34 -4.42
CA TRP A 54 -5.56 -0.31 -5.38
C TRP A 54 -4.34 0.42 -4.82
N SER A 55 -4.55 1.56 -4.15
CA SER A 55 -3.46 2.35 -3.54
C SER A 55 -2.72 1.56 -2.46
N ALA A 56 -3.43 0.78 -1.65
CA ALA A 56 -2.80 -0.06 -0.63
C ALA A 56 -1.96 -1.18 -1.24
N ARG A 57 -2.47 -1.84 -2.29
CA ARG A 57 -1.73 -2.86 -3.03
C ARG A 57 -0.48 -2.27 -3.69
N MET A 58 -0.61 -1.14 -4.37
CA MET A 58 0.51 -0.48 -5.05
C MET A 58 1.61 -0.07 -4.08
N LEU A 59 1.23 0.47 -2.91
CA LEU A 59 2.19 0.82 -1.85
C LEU A 59 2.88 -0.43 -1.28
N ALA A 60 2.14 -1.54 -1.10
CA ALA A 60 2.72 -2.80 -0.63
C ALA A 60 3.72 -3.38 -1.63
N VAL A 61 3.39 -3.40 -2.93
CA VAL A 61 4.31 -3.85 -3.97
C VAL A 61 5.55 -2.95 -3.98
N ARG A 62 5.41 -1.62 -3.92
CA ARG A 62 6.55 -0.69 -3.87
C ARG A 62 7.52 -1.01 -2.75
N ARG A 63 7.00 -1.24 -1.55
CA ARG A 63 7.81 -1.59 -0.37
C ARG A 63 8.58 -2.89 -0.61
N VAL A 64 7.91 -3.92 -1.13
CA VAL A 64 8.57 -5.20 -1.43
C VAL A 64 9.62 -5.07 -2.54
N THR A 65 9.35 -4.31 -3.59
CA THR A 65 10.21 -4.24 -4.78
C THR A 65 11.32 -3.19 -4.70
N GLN A 66 11.21 -2.20 -3.80
CA GLN A 66 12.20 -1.12 -3.68
C GLN A 66 12.89 -1.09 -2.31
N GLU A 67 12.16 -1.35 -1.21
CA GLU A 67 12.70 -1.24 0.15
C GLU A 67 13.26 -2.58 0.66
N ASN A 68 12.69 -3.71 0.23
CA ASN A 68 13.12 -5.04 0.66
C ASN A 68 14.20 -5.66 -0.25
N THR A 69 14.52 -5.06 -1.38
CA THR A 69 15.46 -5.57 -2.39
C THR A 69 16.90 -5.74 -1.87
N GLY A 70 17.25 -5.09 -0.75
CA GLY A 70 18.53 -5.26 -0.04
C GLY A 70 18.43 -5.92 1.33
N LYS A 71 17.22 -6.17 1.85
CA LYS A 71 17.00 -6.77 3.16
C LYS A 71 16.52 -8.20 2.99
N LYS A 72 17.44 -9.17 3.04
CA LYS A 72 17.11 -10.59 3.18
C LYS A 72 16.31 -10.79 4.47
N THR A 73 15.01 -10.62 4.39
CA THR A 73 14.11 -11.17 5.40
C THR A 73 14.02 -12.65 5.04
N VAL A 74 14.83 -13.45 5.73
CA VAL A 74 14.74 -14.90 5.70
C VAL A 74 13.27 -15.23 5.92
N SER A 75 12.64 -15.78 4.89
CA SER A 75 11.33 -16.40 5.04
C SER A 75 11.60 -17.72 5.76
N VAL A 76 11.22 -17.77 7.04
CA VAL A 76 11.19 -19.02 7.81
C VAL A 76 10.12 -19.94 7.23
#